data_AF-C3YQW3-F1
#
_entry.id   AF-C3YQW3-F1
#
_cell.length_a   1.000
_cell.length_b   1.000
_cell.length_c   1.000
_cell.angle_alpha   90.00
_cell.angle_beta   90.00
_cell.angle_gamma   90.00
#
_symmetry.space_group_name_H-M   'P 1'
#
loop_
_entity.id
_entity.type
_entity.pdbx_description
1 polymer ?
#
loop_
_entity_poly.entity_id
_entity_poly.type
_entity_poly.pdbx_seq_one_letter_code
_entity_poly.pdbx_strand_id
1 'polypeptide(L)'
;MAESAELDETVVWSRDCLRRHRVRILDNMNDVTVRQVLDRLAERMSDEERERILCDGQVGVTTNDRIRNLLDTLPTKGQRTIDAFKRALWDCDCRFLVTEIDQIERQRES
;
A
#
# COMPACT_ATOMS: atom_id res chain seq x y z
N MET A 1 6.38 -0.61 29.12
CA MET A 1 6.47 -1.78 28.23
C MET A 1 5.74 -1.38 26.97
N ALA A 2 6.46 -1.03 25.90
CA ALA A 2 5.84 -0.76 24.62
C ALA A 2 5.39 -2.11 24.08
N GLU A 3 4.08 -2.34 24.02
CA GLU A 3 3.50 -3.48 23.33
C GLU A 3 3.97 -3.38 21.89
N SER A 4 4.88 -4.28 21.49
CA SER A 4 5.27 -4.42 20.11
C SER A 4 4.02 -4.80 19.35
N ALA A 5 3.32 -3.83 18.74
CA ALA A 5 2.31 -4.15 17.77
C ALA A 5 2.98 -5.08 16.76
N GLU A 6 2.47 -6.27 16.53
CA GLU A 6 3.00 -7.19 15.51
C GLU A 6 2.11 -7.09 14.28
N LEU A 7 2.69 -7.25 13.09
CA LEU A 7 1.92 -7.22 11.87
C LEU A 7 1.00 -8.44 11.88
N ASP A 8 -0.30 -8.21 11.75
CA ASP A 8 -1.25 -9.31 11.70
C ASP A 8 -1.23 -9.94 10.29
N GLU A 9 -0.47 -11.03 10.16
CA GLU A 9 -0.36 -11.75 8.88
C GLU A 9 -1.60 -12.62 8.58
N THR A 10 -2.57 -12.73 9.50
CA THR A 10 -3.79 -13.51 9.28
C THR A 10 -4.79 -12.79 8.38
N VAL A 11 -4.78 -11.45 8.38
CA VAL A 11 -5.67 -10.64 7.53
C VAL A 11 -5.04 -10.43 6.16
N VAL A 12 -5.56 -11.11 5.15
CA VAL A 12 -5.06 -11.03 3.77
C VAL A 12 -5.72 -9.88 3.02
N TRP A 13 -4.91 -8.94 2.53
CA TRP A 13 -5.43 -7.83 1.72
C TRP A 13 -5.65 -8.29 0.28
N SER A 14 -6.89 -8.40 -0.15
CA SER A 14 -7.23 -8.71 -1.54
C SER A 14 -7.33 -7.45 -2.42
N ARG A 15 -7.48 -7.64 -3.74
CA ARG A 15 -7.84 -6.55 -4.68
C ARG A 15 -9.08 -5.79 -4.21
N ASP A 16 -10.08 -6.49 -3.70
CA ASP A 16 -11.33 -5.89 -3.23
C ASP A 16 -11.15 -5.15 -1.90
N CYS A 17 -10.23 -5.59 -1.03
CA CYS A 17 -9.81 -4.84 0.14
C CYS A 17 -9.17 -3.49 -0.27
N LEU A 18 -8.19 -3.51 -1.17
CA LEU A 18 -7.53 -2.29 -1.67
C LEU A 18 -8.52 -1.31 -2.32
N ARG A 19 -9.51 -1.82 -3.07
CA ARG A 19 -10.55 -0.99 -3.68
C ARG A 19 -11.46 -0.33 -2.64
N ARG A 20 -11.90 -1.09 -1.62
CA ARG A 20 -12.77 -0.58 -0.55
C ARG A 20 -12.07 0.48 0.29
N HIS A 21 -10.80 0.25 0.62
CA HIS A 21 -10.01 1.15 1.46
C HIS A 21 -9.21 2.18 0.67
N ARG A 22 -9.40 2.27 -0.65
CA ARG A 22 -8.66 3.17 -1.55
C ARG A 22 -8.63 4.61 -1.04
N VAL A 23 -9.76 5.13 -0.58
CA VAL A 23 -9.89 6.51 -0.05
C VAL A 23 -9.05 6.67 1.21
N ARG A 24 -9.17 5.75 2.18
CA ARG A 24 -8.38 5.78 3.41
C ARG A 24 -6.88 5.70 3.14
N ILE A 25 -6.48 4.84 2.21
CA ILE A 25 -5.07 4.71 1.80
C ILE A 25 -4.60 6.02 1.16
N LEU A 26 -5.40 6.65 0.30
CA LEU A 26 -5.08 7.95 -0.30
C LEU A 26 -4.91 9.06 0.74
N ASP A 27 -5.80 9.15 1.72
CA ASP A 27 -5.76 10.20 2.74
C ASP A 27 -4.56 10.08 3.71
N ASN A 28 -4.00 8.88 3.86
CA ASN A 28 -2.94 8.59 4.83
C ASN A 28 -1.56 8.37 4.20
N MET A 29 -1.47 8.23 2.88
CA MET A 29 -0.20 8.14 2.17
C MET A 29 0.23 9.50 1.63
N ASN A 30 1.50 9.84 1.84
CA ASN A 30 2.12 11.01 1.23
C ASN A 30 3.21 10.60 0.21
N ASP A 31 3.83 11.56 -0.47
CA ASP A 31 4.81 11.29 -1.52
C ASP A 31 6.03 10.51 -1.01
N VAL A 32 6.45 10.79 0.23
CA VAL A 32 7.57 10.09 0.88
C VAL A 32 7.19 8.64 1.14
N THR A 33 6.01 8.39 1.70
CA THR A 33 5.50 7.03 1.91
C THR A 33 5.42 6.25 0.61
N VAL A 34 4.91 6.86 -0.47
CA VAL A 34 4.81 6.21 -1.79
C VAL A 34 6.18 5.77 -2.27
N ARG A 35 7.20 6.62 -2.20
CA ARG A 35 8.57 6.29 -2.60
C ARG A 35 9.16 5.17 -1.74
N GLN A 36 9.03 5.28 -0.41
CA GLN A 36 9.52 4.24 0.50
C GLN A 36 8.87 2.89 0.23
N VAL A 37 7.56 2.87 -0.01
CA VAL A 37 6.83 1.66 -0.36
C VAL A 37 7.32 1.09 -1.70
N LEU A 38 7.51 1.93 -2.71
CA LEU A 38 8.03 1.50 -4.01
C LEU A 38 9.45 0.92 -3.91
N ASP A 39 10.31 1.51 -3.07
CA ASP A 39 11.66 0.97 -2.80
C ASP A 39 11.58 -0.42 -2.17
N ARG A 40 10.64 -0.65 -1.23
CA ARG A 40 10.39 -1.98 -0.66
C ARG A 40 9.78 -2.96 -1.65
N LEU A 41 9.15 -2.47 -2.71
CA LEU A 41 8.60 -3.25 -3.81
C LEU A 41 9.56 -3.37 -5.01
N ALA A 42 10.78 -2.83 -4.92
CA ALA A 42 11.72 -2.77 -6.05
C ALA A 42 12.07 -4.16 -6.63
N GLU A 43 12.17 -5.20 -5.79
CA GLU A 43 12.41 -6.57 -6.25
C GLU A 43 11.18 -7.23 -6.91
N ARG A 44 10.00 -6.60 -6.80
CA ARG A 44 8.71 -7.11 -7.32
C ARG A 44 8.17 -6.29 -8.49
N MET A 45 8.78 -5.14 -8.78
CA MET A 45 8.38 -4.20 -9.84
C MET A 45 9.59 -3.79 -10.66
N SER A 46 9.48 -3.85 -11.97
CA SER A 46 10.52 -3.34 -12.87
C SER A 46 10.72 -1.84 -12.69
N ASP A 47 11.90 -1.32 -12.98
CA ASP A 47 12.18 0.13 -12.91
C ASP A 47 11.16 0.93 -13.76
N GLU A 48 10.84 0.44 -14.96
CA GLU A 48 9.83 1.06 -15.84
C GLU A 48 8.43 1.15 -15.19
N GLU A 49 8.07 0.19 -14.34
CA GLU A 49 6.77 0.21 -13.65
C GLU A 49 6.78 1.21 -12.50
N ARG A 50 7.88 1.29 -11.77
CA ARG A 50 8.08 2.28 -10.72
C ARG A 50 8.08 3.70 -11.30
N GLU A 51 8.77 3.92 -12.42
CA GLU A 51 8.75 5.19 -13.16
C GLU A 51 7.35 5.54 -13.64
N ARG A 52 6.59 4.57 -14.17
CA ARG A 52 5.18 4.79 -14.56
C ARG A 52 4.30 5.16 -13.37
N ILE A 53 4.49 4.52 -12.20
CA ILE A 53 3.71 4.83 -10.99
C ILE A 53 4.06 6.22 -10.46
N LEU A 54 5.34 6.56 -10.42
CA LEU A 54 5.82 7.88 -9.97
C LEU A 54 5.46 8.99 -10.98
N CYS A 55 5.21 8.62 -12.24
CA CYS A 55 5.01 9.52 -13.36
C CYS A 55 6.09 10.61 -13.38
N ASP A 56 7.34 10.18 -13.19
CA ASP A 56 8.44 11.12 -12.98
C ASP A 56 8.61 12.04 -14.21
N GLY A 57 8.64 13.35 -13.98
CA GLY A 57 8.68 14.36 -15.05
C GLY A 57 7.34 14.76 -15.69
N GLN A 58 6.19 14.20 -15.29
CA GLN A 58 4.88 14.66 -15.77
C GLN A 58 4.35 15.86 -14.95
N VAL A 59 4.10 16.98 -15.63
CA VAL A 59 3.50 18.18 -15.04
C VAL A 59 2.03 17.93 -14.70
N GLY A 60 1.65 18.23 -13.45
CA GLY A 60 0.26 18.13 -12.98
C GLY A 60 -0.12 16.80 -12.32
N VAL A 61 0.79 15.84 -12.21
CA VAL A 61 0.54 14.59 -11.49
C VAL A 61 0.59 14.83 -9.98
N THR A 62 -0.50 14.50 -9.29
CA THR A 62 -0.58 14.64 -7.83
C THR A 62 -0.10 13.37 -7.14
N THR A 63 0.28 13.46 -5.87
CA THR A 63 0.58 12.28 -5.03
C THR A 63 -0.60 11.30 -5.02
N ASN A 64 -1.83 11.80 -5.02
CA ASN A 64 -3.03 10.96 -5.11
C ASN A 64 -3.08 10.15 -6.41
N ASP A 65 -2.64 10.72 -7.54
CA ASP A 65 -2.57 9.98 -8.80
C ASP A 65 -1.51 8.87 -8.76
N ARG A 66 -0.36 9.13 -8.12
CA ARG A 66 0.68 8.10 -7.90
C ARG A 66 0.18 6.95 -7.04
N ILE A 67 -0.51 7.27 -5.92
CA ILE A 67 -1.11 6.26 -5.04
C ILE A 67 -2.18 5.46 -5.79
N ARG A 68 -3.02 6.13 -6.59
CA ARG A 68 -4.01 5.46 -7.46
C ARG A 68 -3.35 4.49 -8.42
N ASN A 69 -2.31 4.93 -9.13
CA ASN A 69 -1.55 4.08 -10.05
C ASN A 69 -0.93 2.88 -9.33
N LEU A 70 -0.35 3.10 -8.14
CA LEU A 70 0.19 2.02 -7.30
C LEU A 70 -0.91 1.00 -6.96
N LEU A 71 -2.04 1.45 -6.41
CA LEU A 71 -3.16 0.59 -6.02
C LEU A 71 -3.80 -0.15 -7.20
N ASP A 72 -3.76 0.43 -8.41
CA ASP A 72 -4.22 -0.24 -9.63
C ASP A 72 -3.19 -1.26 -10.16
N THR A 73 -1.91 -1.08 -9.86
CA THR A 73 -0.82 -1.98 -10.28
C THR A 73 -0.66 -3.19 -9.36
N LEU A 74 -0.79 -3.02 -8.04
CA LEU A 74 -0.58 -4.12 -7.08
C LEU A 74 -1.36 -5.41 -7.43
N PRO A 75 -2.66 -5.35 -7.80
CA PRO A 75 -3.44 -6.53 -8.11
C PRO A 75 -3.00 -7.24 -9.40
N THR A 76 -2.40 -6.53 -10.36
CA THR A 76 -1.93 -7.14 -11.62
C THR A 76 -0.66 -7.98 -11.41
N LYS A 77 0.08 -7.71 -10.32
CA LYS A 77 1.26 -8.46 -9.88
C LYS A 77 0.94 -9.68 -9.02
N GLY A 78 -0.29 -9.78 -8.53
CA GLY A 78 -0.77 -10.88 -7.71
C GLY A 78 -0.59 -10.69 -6.21
N GLN A 79 -1.12 -11.65 -5.45
CA GLN A 79 -1.33 -11.54 -4.00
C GLN A 79 -0.04 -11.26 -3.22
N ARG A 80 1.07 -11.91 -3.57
CA ARG A 80 2.37 -11.71 -2.90
C ARG A 80 2.86 -10.27 -2.92
N THR A 81 2.50 -9.50 -3.94
CA THR A 81 2.87 -8.08 -4.06
C THR A 81 1.96 -7.22 -3.21
N ILE A 82 0.69 -7.58 -3.07
CA ILE A 82 -0.23 -6.91 -2.13
C ILE A 82 0.22 -7.18 -0.68
N ASP A 83 0.61 -8.40 -0.36
CA ASP A 83 1.14 -8.74 0.98
C ASP A 83 2.44 -7.97 1.28
N ALA A 84 3.31 -7.83 0.27
CA ALA A 84 4.52 -7.02 0.38
C ALA A 84 4.19 -5.52 0.54
N PHE A 85 3.16 -5.01 -0.13
CA PHE A 85 2.68 -3.64 0.05
C PHE A 85 2.15 -3.40 1.47
N LYS A 86 1.37 -4.34 2.02
CA LYS A 86 0.91 -4.29 3.41
C LYS A 86 2.09 -4.22 4.39
N ARG A 87 3.09 -5.10 4.21
CA ARG A 87 4.34 -5.07 4.99
C ARG A 87 5.11 -3.77 4.82
N ALA A 88 5.18 -3.23 3.60
CA ALA A 88 5.84 -1.97 3.34
C ALA A 88 5.16 -0.81 4.06
N LEU A 89 3.81 -0.74 4.05
CA LEU A 89 3.07 0.26 4.81
C LEU A 89 3.29 0.14 6.32
N TRP A 90 3.43 -1.10 6.82
CA TRP A 90 3.71 -1.38 8.23
C TRP A 90 5.10 -0.94 8.66
N ASP A 91 6.10 -1.18 7.81
CA ASP A 91 7.48 -0.77 8.02
C ASP A 91 7.69 0.75 7.84
N CYS A 92 6.79 1.40 7.10
CA CYS A 92 6.72 2.85 6.97
C CYS A 92 5.89 3.45 8.10
N ASP A 93 5.81 4.79 8.14
CA ASP A 93 5.00 5.54 9.13
C ASP A 93 3.47 5.42 8.91
N CYS A 94 3.02 4.31 8.31
CA CYS A 94 1.62 4.00 8.02
C CYS A 94 1.13 2.75 8.78
N ARG A 95 1.81 2.37 9.86
CA ARG A 95 1.44 1.25 10.72
C ARG A 95 -0.01 1.33 11.20
N PHE A 96 -0.44 2.52 11.63
CA PHE A 96 -1.79 2.74 12.13
C PHE A 96 -2.86 2.42 11.07
N LEU A 97 -2.60 2.82 9.81
CA LEU A 97 -3.49 2.57 8.67
C LEU A 97 -3.65 1.06 8.44
N VAL A 98 -2.55 0.31 8.53
CA VAL A 98 -2.59 -1.15 8.36
C VAL A 98 -3.42 -1.80 9.47
N THR A 99 -3.20 -1.40 10.73
CA THR A 99 -3.97 -1.90 11.87
C THR A 99 -5.47 -1.59 11.75
N GLU A 100 -5.83 -0.37 11.35
CA GLU A 100 -7.23 0.02 11.15
C GLU A 100 -7.90 -0.82 10.06
N ILE A 101 -7.26 -0.98 8.89
CA ILE A 101 -7.81 -1.77 7.80
C ILE A 101 -7.97 -3.24 8.23
N ASP A 102 -6.98 -3.79 8.94
CA ASP A 102 -7.04 -5.16 9.44
C ASP A 102 -8.19 -5.38 10.42
N GLN A 103 -8.43 -4.43 11.32
CA GLN A 103 -9.58 -4.49 12.23
C GLN A 103 -10.92 -4.46 11.49
N ILE A 104 -11.05 -3.60 10.47
CA ILE A 104 -12.28 -3.50 9.67
C ILE A 104 -12.54 -4.78 8.88
N GLU A 105 -11.50 -5.36 8.27
CA GLU A 105 -11.65 -6.60 7.50
C GLU A 105 -11.95 -7.80 8.41
N ARG A 106 -11.30 -7.91 9.57
CA ARG A 106 -11.59 -8.97 10.55
C ARG A 106 -13.04 -8.94 11.06
N GLN A 107 -13.59 -7.76 11.30
CA GLN A 107 -15.01 -7.61 11.70
C GLN A 107 -16.00 -8.01 10.60
N ARG A 108 -15.56 -8.06 9.34
CA ARG A 108 -16.41 -8.44 8.20
C ARG A 108 -16.39 -9.94 7.91
N GLU A 109 -15.34 -10.63 8.34
CA GLU A 109 -15.20 -12.08 8.20
C GLU A 109 -15.80 -12.86 9.39
N SER A 110 -16.20 -12.15 10.45
CA SER A 110 -16.91 -12.69 11.63
C SER A 110 -18.43 -12.66 11.46
#